data_AF-A0A150GGP9-F1
#
_entry.id   AF-A0A150GGP9-F1
#
_cell.length_a   1.000
_cell.length_b   1.000
_cell.length_c   1.000
_cell.angle_alpha   90.00
_cell.angle_beta   90.00
_cell.angle_gamma   90.00
#
_symmetry.space_group_name_H-M   'P 1'
#
loop_
_entity.id
_entity.type
_entity.pdbx_description
1 polymer ?
#
loop_
_entity_poly.entity_id
_entity_poly.type
_entity_poly.pdbx_seq_one_letter_code
_entity_poly.pdbx_strand_id
1 'polypeptide(L)'
;MLVYKFGPHPIPGSHVFALTELSYGFVNLKPVVPGQTVPHVHVHVLPRRAGDFPKNDEVYDAIDRESVQYDKAAAAREPPAVGTDAAAPTAAGEKLDLDRERVVRTHAEMAEEAAALRALLAAAAVEDGK
;
A
#
# COMPACT_ATOMS: atom_id res chain seq x y z
N MET A 1 -6.14 -25.83 -1.32
CA MET A 1 -5.61 -24.51 -1.74
C MET A 1 -5.06 -23.83 -0.49
N LEU A 2 -3.83 -23.32 -0.51
CA LEU A 2 -3.20 -22.74 0.68
C LEU A 2 -3.80 -21.35 0.98
N VAL A 3 -4.02 -21.03 2.26
CA VAL A 3 -4.64 -19.77 2.70
C VAL A 3 -3.84 -19.19 3.86
N TYR A 4 -3.57 -17.88 3.79
CA TYR A 4 -2.83 -17.12 4.79
C TYR A 4 -3.75 -16.15 5.53
N LYS A 5 -3.41 -15.79 6.78
CA LYS A 5 -4.23 -14.89 7.59
C LYS A 5 -3.66 -13.48 7.61
N PHE A 6 -4.45 -12.49 7.20
CA PHE A 6 -4.15 -11.07 7.35
C PHE A 6 -5.21 -10.41 8.26
N GLY A 7 -4.99 -10.44 9.57
CA GLY A 7 -6.03 -10.06 10.54
C GLY A 7 -7.29 -10.92 10.34
N PRO A 8 -8.49 -10.32 10.18
CA PRO A 8 -9.72 -11.07 9.90
C PRO A 8 -9.83 -11.54 8.44
N HIS A 9 -8.93 -11.12 7.55
CA HIS A 9 -9.02 -11.38 6.11
C HIS A 9 -8.22 -12.62 5.69
N PRO A 10 -8.85 -13.63 5.08
CA PRO A 10 -8.14 -14.74 4.46
C PRO A 10 -7.53 -14.31 3.12
N ILE A 11 -6.25 -14.59 2.93
CA ILE A 11 -5.50 -14.31 1.71
C ILE A 11 -5.26 -15.62 0.96
N PRO A 12 -5.80 -15.80 -0.26
CA PRO A 12 -5.51 -16.95 -1.10
C PRO A 12 -4.01 -17.04 -1.40
N GLY A 13 -3.43 -18.24 -1.38
CA GLY A 13 -2.02 -18.44 -1.72
C GLY A 13 -1.67 -18.02 -3.16
N SER A 14 -2.66 -17.92 -4.05
CA SER A 14 -2.48 -17.36 -5.40
C SER A 14 -2.13 -15.87 -5.39
N HIS A 15 -2.44 -15.13 -4.33
CA HIS A 15 -2.14 -13.70 -4.19
C HIS A 15 -0.78 -13.43 -3.50
N VAL A 16 -0.15 -14.48 -2.98
CA VAL A 16 1.13 -14.41 -2.25
C VAL A 16 2.26 -14.57 -3.25
N PHE A 17 3.19 -13.62 -3.25
CA PHE A 17 4.33 -13.60 -4.16
C PHE A 17 5.68 -13.91 -3.51
N ALA A 18 5.78 -13.84 -2.18
CA ALA A 18 7.01 -14.14 -1.47
C ALA A 18 6.70 -14.82 -0.13
N LEU A 19 7.57 -15.74 0.28
CA LEU A 19 7.50 -16.46 1.55
C LEU A 19 8.89 -16.54 2.16
N THR A 20 8.97 -16.24 3.45
CA THR A 20 10.12 -16.57 4.31
C THR A 20 9.64 -17.43 5.46
N GLU A 21 10.54 -17.78 6.38
CA GLU A 21 10.17 -18.50 7.60
C GLU A 21 9.15 -17.73 8.46
N LEU A 22 9.25 -16.39 8.49
CA LEU A 22 8.51 -15.55 9.45
C LEU A 22 7.58 -14.53 8.78
N SER A 23 7.57 -14.44 7.45
CA SER A 23 6.84 -13.38 6.75
C SER A 23 6.38 -13.84 5.38
N TYR A 24 5.37 -13.15 4.84
CA TYR A 24 4.89 -13.37 3.49
C TYR A 24 4.53 -12.03 2.83
N GLY A 25 4.81 -11.91 1.54
CA GLY A 25 4.46 -10.76 0.70
C GLY A 25 3.29 -11.11 -0.19
N PHE A 26 2.26 -10.27 -0.22
CA PHE A 26 1.07 -10.47 -1.06
C PHE A 26 0.66 -9.16 -1.74
N VAL A 27 0.01 -9.26 -2.89
CA VAL A 27 -0.45 -8.08 -3.64
C VAL A 27 -1.71 -7.49 -3.00
N ASN A 28 -1.90 -6.17 -3.09
CA ASN A 28 -2.93 -5.47 -2.32
C ASN A 28 -4.28 -5.38 -3.05
N LEU A 29 -5.41 -5.76 -2.46
CA LEU A 29 -6.71 -5.72 -3.16
C LEU A 29 -7.13 -4.31 -3.61
N LYS A 30 -6.85 -3.31 -2.77
CA LYS A 30 -7.11 -1.89 -3.02
C LYS A 30 -5.94 -1.07 -2.49
N PRO A 31 -5.28 -0.24 -3.32
CA PRO A 31 -4.15 0.58 -2.89
C PRO A 31 -4.47 1.51 -1.71
N VAL A 32 -3.43 1.70 -0.89
CA VAL A 32 -3.33 2.36 0.43
C VAL A 32 -4.59 3.07 0.93
N VAL A 33 -5.11 2.51 2.03
CA VAL A 33 -5.92 3.25 2.99
C VAL A 33 -4.97 3.65 4.12
N PRO A 34 -4.82 4.95 4.38
CA PRO A 34 -4.00 5.42 5.49
C PRO A 34 -4.66 5.18 6.86
N GLY A 35 -3.80 5.00 7.87
CA GLY A 35 -4.17 4.44 9.18
C GLY A 35 -4.13 2.90 9.20
N GLN A 36 -3.88 2.31 10.37
CA GLN A 36 -3.88 0.85 10.52
C GLN A 36 -5.32 0.33 10.55
N THR A 37 -5.86 -0.03 9.40
CA THR A 37 -7.23 -0.56 9.26
C THR A 37 -7.34 -2.05 9.61
N VAL A 38 -6.22 -2.78 9.54
CA VAL A 38 -6.14 -4.20 9.89
C VAL A 38 -5.23 -4.37 11.10
N PRO A 39 -5.71 -4.98 12.21
CA PRO A 39 -4.93 -5.21 13.43
C PRO A 39 -3.94 -6.37 13.23
N HIS A 40 -3.05 -6.21 12.25
CA HIS A 40 -1.98 -7.12 11.91
C HIS A 40 -0.82 -6.28 11.39
N VAL A 41 0.40 -6.54 11.85
CA VAL A 41 1.57 -5.78 11.39
C VAL A 41 1.81 -6.07 9.91
N HIS A 42 1.99 -5.01 9.12
CA HIS A 42 2.31 -5.10 7.71
C HIS A 42 3.13 -3.89 7.27
N VAL A 43 3.85 -4.05 6.17
CA VAL A 43 4.63 -3.00 5.53
C VAL A 43 4.05 -2.72 4.16
N HIS A 44 3.88 -1.46 3.82
CA HIS A 44 3.53 -1.06 2.46
C HIS A 44 4.79 -0.77 1.67
N VAL A 45 4.92 -1.41 0.50
CA VAL A 45 5.93 -1.08 -0.50
C VAL A 45 5.20 -0.44 -1.68
N LEU A 46 5.41 0.86 -1.87
CA LEU A 46 4.86 1.61 -2.98
C LEU A 46 5.99 1.96 -3.95
N PRO A 47 6.04 1.35 -5.15
CA PRO A 47 6.99 1.76 -6.17
C PRO A 47 6.81 3.24 -6.53
N ARG A 48 7.91 4.00 -6.51
CA ARG A 48 7.95 5.44 -6.86
C ARG A 48 8.54 5.63 -8.24
N ARG A 49 8.17 6.72 -8.91
CA ARG A 49 8.73 7.12 -10.21
C ARG A 49 9.44 8.45 -10.06
N ALA A 50 10.49 8.68 -10.86
CA ALA A 50 11.17 9.96 -10.86
C ALA A 50 10.16 11.08 -11.22
N GLY A 51 10.06 12.10 -10.35
CA GLY A 51 9.19 13.26 -10.56
C GLY A 51 7.72 13.06 -10.17
N ASP A 52 7.34 11.95 -9.54
CA ASP A 52 5.98 11.74 -9.01
C ASP A 52 5.62 12.69 -7.86
N PHE A 53 6.62 13.20 -7.15
CA PHE A 53 6.52 14.31 -6.21
C PHE A 53 7.65 15.31 -6.42
N PRO A 54 7.38 16.63 -6.34
CA PRO A 54 8.41 17.65 -6.46
C PRO A 54 9.38 17.64 -5.27
N LYS A 55 8.91 17.21 -4.08
CA LYS A 55 9.74 16.92 -2.90
C LYS A 55 9.35 15.56 -2.33
N ASN A 56 10.34 14.73 -2.02
CA ASN A 56 10.09 13.35 -1.57
C ASN A 56 9.22 13.27 -0.31
N ASP A 57 9.38 14.20 0.63
CA ASP A 57 8.65 14.19 1.91
C ASP A 57 7.16 14.53 1.76
N GLU A 58 6.73 15.14 0.65
CA GLU A 58 5.31 15.44 0.38
C GLU A 58 4.46 14.16 0.22
N VAL A 59 5.10 12.99 0.07
CA VAL A 59 4.39 11.71 0.05
C VAL A 59 3.70 11.40 1.38
N TYR A 60 4.30 11.82 2.50
CA TYR A 60 3.73 11.59 3.84
C TYR A 60 2.45 12.40 3.99
N ASP A 61 2.47 13.67 3.59
CA ASP A 61 1.29 14.54 3.60
C ASP A 61 0.17 14.00 2.68
N ALA A 62 0.52 13.40 1.54
CA ALA A 62 -0.44 12.80 0.63
C ALA A 62 -1.10 11.55 1.22
N ILE A 63 -0.31 10.69 1.88
CA ILE A 63 -0.82 9.51 2.59
C ILE A 63 -1.69 9.96 3.77
N ASP A 64 -1.25 10.92 4.57
CA ASP A 64 -1.95 11.35 5.78
C ASP A 64 -3.24 12.11 5.46
N ARG A 65 -3.27 12.98 4.45
CA ARG A 65 -4.50 13.71 4.06
C ARG A 65 -5.63 12.76 3.69
N GLU A 66 -5.28 11.64 3.07
CA GLU A 66 -6.24 10.62 2.68
C GLU A 66 -6.73 9.74 3.86
N SER A 67 -6.14 9.89 5.05
CA SER A 67 -6.53 9.21 6.31
C SER A 67 -7.75 9.81 6.96
N VAL A 68 -7.95 11.10 6.71
CA VAL A 68 -9.01 11.90 7.30
C VAL A 68 -10.40 11.50 6.77
N GLN A 69 -10.49 10.82 5.61
CA GLN A 69 -11.76 10.30 5.12
C GLN A 69 -12.30 9.10 5.93
N TYR A 70 -11.46 8.33 6.61
CA TYR A 70 -11.88 7.19 7.43
C TYR A 70 -12.20 7.56 8.88
N ASP A 71 -11.59 8.64 9.39
CA ASP A 71 -11.89 9.12 10.74
C ASP A 71 -13.33 9.60 10.92
N LYS A 72 -14.08 9.93 9.85
CA LYS A 72 -15.51 10.26 10.00
C LYS A 72 -16.38 9.08 10.47
N ALA A 73 -15.89 7.84 10.37
CA ALA A 73 -16.52 6.68 11.01
C ALA A 73 -16.02 6.43 12.45
N ALA A 74 -14.85 6.96 12.83
CA ALA A 74 -14.25 6.85 14.16
C ALA A 74 -14.48 8.07 15.08
N ALA A 75 -14.88 9.22 14.51
CA ALA A 75 -15.09 10.52 15.16
C ALA A 75 -16.30 10.59 16.11
N ALA A 76 -16.79 9.46 16.61
CA ALA A 76 -17.56 9.44 17.86
C ALA A 76 -16.66 9.53 19.10
N ARG A 77 -15.33 9.59 18.94
CA ARG A 77 -14.36 9.91 19.99
C ARG A 77 -13.60 11.17 19.60
N GLU A 78 -13.71 12.21 20.43
CA GLU A 78 -13.12 13.53 20.17
C GLU A 78 -11.58 13.46 19.98
N PRO A 79 -11.02 14.18 18.98
CA PRO A 79 -9.57 14.29 18.82
C PRO A 79 -8.98 15.43 19.68
N PRO A 80 -7.73 15.31 20.15
CA PRO A 80 -7.01 16.41 20.79
C PRO A 80 -6.55 17.42 19.72
N ALA A 81 -6.60 18.70 20.09
CA ALA A 81 -6.27 19.82 19.22
C ALA A 81 -4.79 19.82 18.80
N VAL A 82 -4.53 19.92 17.49
CA VAL A 82 -3.24 20.33 16.95
C VAL A 82 -3.46 21.43 15.91
N GLY A 83 -2.71 22.51 16.09
CA GLY A 83 -2.92 23.83 15.50
C GLY A 83 -2.71 23.91 13.99
N THR A 84 -3.32 24.95 13.44
CA THR A 84 -3.14 25.44 12.08
C THR A 84 -1.73 26.00 11.91
N ASP A 85 -1.11 25.82 10.74
CA ASP A 85 -0.63 26.94 9.94
C ASP A 85 -0.07 26.51 8.57
N ALA A 86 -0.31 27.40 7.60
CA ALA A 86 0.41 27.66 6.35
C ALA A 86 0.03 26.91 5.06
N ALA A 87 -0.20 27.75 4.04
CA ALA A 87 -0.73 27.46 2.72
C ALA A 87 0.27 26.74 1.78
N ALA A 88 -0.26 25.85 0.93
CA ALA A 88 0.52 25.16 -0.09
C ALA A 88 0.68 26.00 -1.38
N PRO A 89 1.90 26.15 -1.93
CA PRO A 89 2.08 26.64 -3.29
C PRO A 89 1.83 25.51 -4.30
N THR A 90 1.27 25.92 -5.44
CA THR A 90 0.98 25.10 -6.61
C THR A 90 2.21 24.95 -7.49
N ALA A 91 2.65 23.72 -7.78
CA ALA A 91 3.59 23.44 -8.87
C ALA A 91 3.39 22.05 -9.46
N ALA A 92 3.52 21.98 -10.78
CA ALA A 92 3.12 20.90 -11.66
C ALA A 92 4.17 19.77 -11.74
N GLY A 93 3.82 18.64 -11.15
CA GLY A 93 4.24 17.29 -11.55
C GLY A 93 2.97 16.44 -11.56
N GLU A 94 2.93 15.34 -12.33
CA GLU A 94 1.82 14.38 -12.27
C GLU A 94 1.88 13.71 -10.89
N LYS A 95 1.17 14.31 -9.92
CA LYS A 95 1.13 13.81 -8.54
C LYS A 95 0.62 12.38 -8.55
N LEU A 96 1.20 11.53 -7.68
CA LEU A 96 0.65 10.21 -7.39
C LEU A 96 -0.82 10.36 -6.94
N ASP A 97 -1.73 10.10 -7.86
CA ASP A 97 -3.17 10.22 -7.64
C ASP A 97 -3.67 8.92 -7.01
N LEU A 98 -3.58 8.87 -5.69
CA LEU A 98 -4.00 7.72 -4.90
C LEU A 98 -5.47 7.36 -5.17
N ASP A 99 -6.33 8.32 -5.50
CA ASP A 99 -7.74 8.08 -5.80
C ASP A 99 -7.95 7.40 -7.16
N ARG A 100 -7.16 7.77 -8.17
CA ARG A 100 -7.13 7.04 -9.46
C ARG A 100 -6.58 5.63 -9.32
N GLU A 101 -5.61 5.43 -8.43
CA GLU A 101 -5.04 4.10 -8.17
C GLU A 101 -5.91 3.23 -7.25
N ARG A 102 -6.85 3.81 -6.51
CA ARG A 102 -7.81 3.14 -5.60
C ARG A 102 -8.92 2.37 -6.31
N VAL A 103 -8.55 1.59 -7.32
CA VAL A 103 -9.44 0.66 -8.02
C VAL A 103 -9.46 -0.69 -7.30
N VAL A 104 -10.65 -1.24 -7.09
CA VAL A 104 -10.80 -2.61 -6.58
C VAL A 104 -10.40 -3.58 -7.68
N ARG A 105 -9.43 -4.44 -7.39
CA ARG A 105 -8.89 -5.41 -8.35
C ARG A 105 -9.63 -6.73 -8.25
N THR A 106 -9.67 -7.48 -9.35
CA THR A 106 -10.22 -8.82 -9.37
C THR A 106 -9.22 -9.83 -8.80
N HIS A 107 -9.73 -10.97 -8.31
CA HIS A 107 -8.90 -12.07 -7.85
C HIS A 107 -7.99 -12.64 -8.95
N ALA A 108 -8.43 -12.60 -10.21
CA ALA A 108 -7.63 -13.06 -11.35
C ALA A 108 -6.42 -12.13 -11.58
N GLU A 109 -6.65 -10.82 -11.64
CA GLU A 109 -5.56 -9.83 -11.79
C GLU A 109 -4.54 -9.92 -10.65
N MET A 110 -5.01 -10.07 -9.40
CA MET A 110 -4.11 -10.25 -8.26
C MET A 110 -3.28 -11.54 -8.36
N ALA A 111 -3.87 -12.63 -8.86
CA ALA A 111 -3.17 -13.89 -9.03
C ALA A 111 -2.11 -13.82 -10.15
N GLU A 112 -2.43 -13.14 -11.26
CA GLU A 112 -1.50 -12.90 -12.36
C GLU A 112 -0.31 -12.02 -11.92
N GLU A 113 -0.58 -10.92 -11.22
CA GLU A 113 0.47 -10.05 -10.67
C GLU A 113 1.37 -10.79 -9.69
N ALA A 114 0.79 -11.54 -8.76
CA ALA A 114 1.56 -12.32 -7.80
C ALA A 114 2.38 -13.43 -8.48
N ALA A 115 1.92 -13.99 -9.60
CA ALA A 115 2.68 -14.93 -10.40
C ALA A 115 3.87 -14.24 -11.10
N ALA A 116 3.66 -13.05 -11.67
CA ALA A 116 4.73 -12.27 -12.29
C ALA A 116 5.82 -11.88 -11.29
N LEU A 117 5.43 -11.40 -10.10
CA LEU A 117 6.38 -11.05 -9.03
C LEU A 117 7.17 -12.28 -8.53
N ARG A 118 6.53 -13.45 -8.40
CA ARG A 118 7.23 -14.71 -8.08
C ARG A 118 8.31 -15.03 -9.10
N ALA A 119 7.98 -14.91 -10.39
CA ALA A 119 8.94 -15.20 -11.46
C ALA A 119 10.14 -14.24 -11.41
N LEU A 120 9.90 -12.94 -11.17
CA LEU A 120 10.96 -11.94 -11.04
C LEU A 120 11.88 -12.20 -9.84
N LEU A 121 11.30 -12.49 -8.67
CA LEU A 121 12.08 -12.79 -7.46
C LEU A 121 12.88 -14.09 -7.61
N ALA A 122 12.29 -15.10 -8.25
CA ALA A 122 13.00 -16.35 -8.55
C ALA A 122 14.17 -16.11 -9.51
N ALA A 123 13.99 -15.28 -10.54
CA ALA A 123 15.07 -14.92 -11.46
C ALA A 123 16.19 -14.16 -10.75
N ALA A 124 15.86 -13.17 -9.92
CA ALA A 124 16.85 -12.39 -9.15
C ALA A 124 17.68 -13.27 -8.19
N ALA A 125 17.03 -14.23 -7.51
CA ALA A 125 17.71 -15.16 -6.62
C ALA A 125 18.72 -16.09 -7.34
N VAL A 126 18.53 -16.33 -8.65
CA VAL A 126 19.48 -17.10 -9.47
C VAL A 126 20.70 -16.25 -9.84
N GLU A 127 20.55 -14.94 -10.00
CA GLU A 127 21.63 -14.01 -10.36
C GLU A 127 22.56 -13.72 -9.18
N ASP A 128 22.03 -13.59 -7.96
CA ASP A 128 22.81 -13.36 -6.73
C ASP A 128 23.59 -14.61 -6.25
N GLY A 129 23.31 -15.78 -6.82
CA GLY A 129 23.97 -17.05 -6.52
C GLY A 129 25.24 -17.32 -7.34
N LYS A 130 25.87 -16.30 -7.92
CA LYS A 130 27.10 -16.41 -8.71
C LYS A 130 28.35 -16.02 -7.91
#